data_AF-A0A9D5EN13-F1
#
_entry.id   AF-A0A9D5EN13-F1
#
_cell.length_a   1.000
_cell.length_b   1.000
_cell.length_c   1.000
_cell.angle_alpha   90.00
_cell.angle_beta   90.00
_cell.angle_gamma   90.00
#
_symmetry.space_group_name_H-M   'P 1'
#
loop_
_entity.id
_entity.type
_entity.pdbx_description
1 polymer ?
#
loop_
_entity_poly.entity_id
_entity_poly.type
_entity_poly.pdbx_seq_one_letter_code
_entity_poly.pdbx_strand_id
1 'polypeptide(L)'
;MVRDAEKKKTLLHEWLVPFLPTRAVRILDSGSILEKASVQQRLSTLSGNCPNTFSIYVLFSETTEGLVPVYIGKADQPLVRWGQHLDGWLAGSGVYGGWRRALLDDQGKARTALTLLVVPGTDITRPPIPGFPTTVGAVEYQLVGLAGDAYPGRLLNHEGVGR
;
A
#
# COMPACT_ATOMS: atom_id res chain seq x y z
N MET A 1 25.44 5.69 0.77
CA MET A 1 24.14 5.71 0.07
C MET A 1 23.54 4.30 -0.03
N VAL A 2 24.14 3.34 -0.75
CA VAL A 2 23.57 1.96 -0.88
C VAL A 2 23.32 1.26 0.47
N ARG A 3 24.28 1.34 1.40
CA ARG A 3 24.13 0.74 2.75
C ARG A 3 22.97 1.32 3.58
N ASP A 4 22.57 2.56 3.34
CA ASP A 4 21.45 3.19 4.05
C ASP A 4 20.11 2.75 3.48
N ALA A 5 20.00 2.66 2.15
CA ALA A 5 18.80 2.14 1.47
C ALA A 5 18.51 0.68 1.86
N GLU A 6 19.53 -0.19 1.89
CA GLU A 6 19.36 -1.58 2.32
C GLU A 6 18.91 -1.67 3.78
N LYS A 7 19.48 -0.87 4.68
CA LYS A 7 19.04 -0.83 6.08
C LYS A 7 17.57 -0.41 6.21
N LYS A 8 17.14 0.59 5.44
CA LYS A 8 15.74 1.05 5.43
C LYS A 8 14.80 0.01 4.85
N LYS A 9 15.24 -0.70 3.80
CA LYS A 9 14.54 -1.85 3.23
C LYS A 9 14.36 -2.96 4.26
N THR A 10 15.40 -3.26 5.05
CA THR A 10 15.32 -4.24 6.16
C THR A 10 14.29 -3.83 7.20
N LEU A 11 14.34 -2.59 7.72
CA LEU A 11 13.38 -2.10 8.72
C LEU A 11 11.94 -2.15 8.21
N LEU A 12 11.72 -1.73 6.95
CA LEU A 12 10.43 -1.79 6.30
C LEU A 12 9.91 -3.23 6.21
N HIS A 13 10.77 -4.16 5.76
CA HIS A 13 10.41 -5.57 5.61
C HIS A 13 10.11 -6.25 6.96
N GLU A 14 10.95 -6.02 7.96
CA GLU A 14 10.75 -6.55 9.33
C GLU A 14 9.42 -6.11 9.94
N TRP A 15 8.95 -4.91 9.61
CA TRP A 15 7.65 -4.43 10.06
C TRP A 15 6.50 -5.02 9.27
N LEU A 16 6.60 -5.13 7.94
CA LEU A 16 5.50 -5.59 7.07
C LEU A 16 5.28 -7.11 7.11
N VAL A 17 6.35 -7.90 7.07
CA VAL A 17 6.29 -9.37 6.89
C VAL A 17 5.39 -10.08 7.89
N PRO A 18 5.41 -9.76 9.20
CA PRO A 18 4.55 -10.44 10.17
C PRO A 18 3.05 -10.35 9.86
N PHE A 19 2.63 -9.30 9.14
CA PHE A 19 1.22 -9.08 8.81
C PHE A 19 0.79 -9.70 7.48
N LEU A 20 1.73 -9.93 6.55
CA LEU A 20 1.40 -10.40 5.19
C LEU A 20 0.52 -11.67 5.16
N PRO A 21 0.77 -12.72 5.96
CA PRO A 21 0.01 -13.97 5.85
C PRO A 21 -1.48 -13.84 6.20
N THR A 22 -1.87 -12.86 7.02
CA THR A 22 -3.22 -12.76 7.58
C THR A 22 -3.93 -11.45 7.24
N ARG A 23 -3.18 -10.42 6.86
CA ARG A 23 -3.68 -9.05 6.64
C ARG A 23 -3.52 -8.58 5.19
N ALA A 24 -2.97 -9.40 4.29
CA ALA A 24 -2.81 -9.06 2.89
C ALA A 24 -3.72 -9.89 1.98
N VAL A 25 -4.18 -9.27 0.90
CA VAL A 25 -4.97 -9.93 -0.14
C VAL A 25 -4.58 -9.40 -1.52
N ARG A 26 -4.45 -10.30 -2.49
CA ARG A 26 -4.26 -9.91 -3.89
C ARG A 26 -5.55 -9.32 -4.44
N ILE A 27 -5.53 -8.04 -4.77
CA ILE A 27 -6.70 -7.29 -5.26
C ILE A 27 -6.81 -7.29 -6.78
N LEU A 28 -5.70 -7.48 -7.49
CA LEU A 28 -5.67 -7.51 -8.96
C LEU A 28 -4.58 -8.47 -9.45
N ASP A 29 -4.90 -9.30 -10.43
CA ASP A 29 -3.94 -10.20 -11.07
C ASP A 29 -3.25 -9.49 -12.25
N SER A 30 -2.05 -9.91 -12.61
CA SER A 30 -1.31 -9.33 -13.73
C SER A 30 -2.08 -9.52 -15.04
N GLY A 31 -2.23 -8.44 -15.83
CA GLY A 31 -2.97 -8.45 -17.08
C GLY A 31 -4.50 -8.42 -16.93
N SER A 32 -5.04 -8.43 -15.71
CA SER A 32 -6.48 -8.30 -15.47
C SER A 32 -6.94 -6.85 -15.56
N ILE A 33 -8.18 -6.66 -16.04
CA ILE A 33 -8.85 -5.36 -16.05
C ILE A 33 -9.27 -5.00 -14.62
N LEU A 34 -9.15 -3.72 -14.28
CA LEU A 34 -9.62 -3.20 -13.00
C LEU A 34 -11.16 -3.22 -12.93
N GLU A 35 -11.69 -4.05 -12.04
CA GLU A 35 -13.12 -4.09 -11.72
C GLU A 35 -13.35 -3.80 -10.24
N LYS A 36 -14.02 -2.68 -9.93
CA LYS A 36 -14.26 -2.23 -8.56
C LYS A 36 -14.94 -3.30 -7.69
N ALA A 37 -15.98 -3.94 -8.21
CA ALA A 37 -16.74 -4.96 -7.48
C ALA A 37 -15.85 -6.15 -7.09
N SER A 38 -15.01 -6.64 -8.02
CA SER A 38 -14.08 -7.74 -7.77
C SER A 38 -13.04 -7.39 -6.71
N VAL A 39 -12.47 -6.17 -6.79
CA VAL A 39 -11.53 -5.68 -5.76
C VAL A 39 -12.22 -5.60 -4.40
N GLN A 40 -13.40 -4.99 -4.31
CA GLN A 40 -14.14 -4.87 -3.05
C GLN A 40 -14.51 -6.22 -2.45
N GLN A 41 -14.90 -7.19 -3.29
CA GLN A 41 -15.15 -8.56 -2.85
C GLN A 41 -13.89 -9.18 -2.26
N ARG A 42 -12.74 -9.08 -2.93
CA ARG A 42 -11.45 -9.59 -2.41
C ARG A 42 -11.04 -8.91 -1.10
N LEU A 43 -11.28 -7.60 -0.95
CA LEU A 43 -11.02 -6.90 0.31
C LEU A 43 -11.90 -7.40 1.46
N SER A 44 -13.14 -7.80 1.17
CA SER A 44 -14.04 -8.36 2.17
C SER A 44 -13.58 -9.73 2.70
N THR A 45 -12.73 -10.46 1.96
CA THR A 45 -12.22 -11.78 2.35
C THR A 45 -10.96 -11.74 3.21
N LEU A 46 -10.47 -10.57 3.61
CA LEU A 46 -9.38 -10.46 4.59
C LEU A 46 -9.74 -11.23 5.87
N SER A 47 -8.79 -11.94 6.48
CA SER A 47 -9.06 -12.72 7.68
C SER A 47 -9.58 -11.82 8.82
N GLY A 48 -10.80 -12.09 9.27
CA GLY A 48 -11.51 -11.25 10.25
C GLY A 48 -12.29 -10.07 9.64
N ASN A 49 -12.51 -10.07 8.32
CA ASN A 49 -13.01 -8.96 7.50
C ASN A 49 -12.03 -7.77 7.42
N CYS A 50 -12.25 -6.89 6.45
CA CYS A 50 -11.53 -5.61 6.41
C CYS A 50 -11.87 -4.81 7.68
N PRO A 51 -10.88 -4.35 8.46
CA PRO A 51 -11.14 -3.68 9.74
C PRO A 51 -11.95 -2.41 9.54
N ASN A 52 -12.90 -2.15 10.43
CA ASN A 52 -13.66 -0.90 10.50
C ASN A 52 -13.10 0.01 11.60
N THR A 53 -11.78 0.17 11.62
CA THR A 53 -11.03 0.95 12.62
C THR A 53 -9.88 1.68 11.94
N PHE A 54 -9.33 2.69 12.63
CA PHE A 54 -8.17 3.44 12.13
C PHE A 54 -7.00 2.50 11.86
N SER A 55 -6.66 2.37 10.58
CA SER A 55 -5.73 1.36 10.06
C SER A 55 -4.74 1.98 9.11
N ILE A 56 -3.58 1.33 8.97
CA ILE A 56 -2.63 1.56 7.89
C ILE A 56 -2.96 0.59 6.76
N TYR A 57 -2.80 1.01 5.52
CA TYR A 57 -2.86 0.11 4.38
C TYR A 57 -1.71 0.37 3.42
N VAL A 58 -1.22 -0.69 2.79
CA VAL A 58 -0.07 -0.66 1.89
C VAL A 58 -0.44 -1.40 0.60
N LEU A 59 -0.37 -0.69 -0.51
CA LEU A 59 -0.48 -1.28 -1.85
C LEU A 59 0.90 -1.72 -2.31
N PHE A 60 1.00 -2.96 -2.76
CA PHE A 60 2.20 -3.55 -3.34
C PHE A 60 2.00 -3.83 -4.82
N SER A 61 3.05 -3.59 -5.60
CA SER A 61 3.26 -4.22 -6.90
C SER A 61 4.06 -5.50 -6.71
N GLU A 62 3.58 -6.61 -7.28
CA GLU A 62 4.31 -7.88 -7.28
C GLU A 62 5.30 -7.90 -8.44
N THR A 63 6.57 -7.71 -8.14
CA THR A 63 7.66 -7.63 -9.12
C THR A 63 8.58 -8.84 -9.01
N THR A 64 9.58 -8.93 -9.89
CA THR A 64 10.66 -9.94 -9.76
C THR A 64 11.50 -9.75 -8.50
N GLU A 65 11.47 -8.56 -7.88
CA GLU A 65 12.14 -8.28 -6.59
C GLU A 65 11.25 -8.65 -5.38
N GLY A 66 10.04 -9.14 -5.62
CA GLY A 66 9.02 -9.43 -4.61
C GLY A 66 7.98 -8.32 -4.48
N LEU A 67 7.39 -8.21 -3.29
CA LEU A 67 6.38 -7.20 -2.97
C LEU A 67 7.03 -5.82 -2.78
N VAL A 68 6.86 -4.95 -3.77
CA VAL A 68 7.37 -3.57 -3.73
C VAL A 68 6.23 -2.63 -3.33
N PRO A 69 6.31 -1.93 -2.18
CA PRO A 69 5.30 -0.95 -1.80
C PRO A 69 5.28 0.21 -2.81
N VAL A 70 4.08 0.51 -3.31
CA VAL A 70 3.83 1.60 -4.26
C VAL A 70 2.92 2.67 -3.69
N TYR A 71 2.13 2.38 -2.66
CA TYR A 71 1.37 3.40 -1.94
C TYR A 71 1.16 2.97 -0.49
N ILE A 72 1.27 3.93 0.43
CA ILE A 72 0.99 3.73 1.85
C ILE A 72 -0.02 4.79 2.28
N GLY A 73 -1.04 4.40 3.02
CA GLY A 73 -2.03 5.34 3.53
C GLY A 73 -2.63 4.87 4.85
N LYS A 74 -3.50 5.71 5.39
CA LYS A 74 -4.29 5.42 6.59
C LYS A 74 -5.73 5.87 6.43
N ALA A 75 -6.65 5.19 7.12
CA ALA A 75 -8.07 5.54 7.13
C ALA A 75 -8.79 4.88 8.31
N ASP A 76 -9.86 5.53 8.79
CA ASP A 76 -10.78 4.94 9.77
C ASP A 76 -11.62 3.80 9.18
N GLN A 77 -11.90 3.89 7.88
CA GLN A 77 -12.67 2.90 7.13
C GLN A 77 -11.92 2.52 5.84
N PRO A 78 -10.90 1.64 5.93
CA PRO A 78 -10.08 1.26 4.78
C PRO A 78 -10.87 0.76 3.57
N LEU A 79 -11.92 -0.04 3.77
CA LEU A 79 -12.74 -0.53 2.66
C LEU A 79 -13.43 0.61 1.90
N VAL A 80 -13.99 1.58 2.62
CA VAL A 80 -14.63 2.77 2.03
C VAL A 80 -13.59 3.62 1.33
N ARG A 81 -12.44 3.86 1.96
CA ARG A 81 -11.34 4.63 1.38
C ARG A 81 -10.80 3.99 0.10
N TRP A 82 -10.65 2.67 0.07
CA TRP A 82 -10.26 1.95 -1.14
C TRP A 82 -11.31 2.00 -2.23
N GLY A 83 -12.60 1.97 -1.88
CA GLY A 83 -13.68 2.26 -2.82
C GLY A 83 -13.48 3.60 -3.54
N GLN A 84 -13.13 4.65 -2.80
CA GLN A 84 -12.85 5.98 -3.35
C GLN A 84 -11.60 6.01 -4.23
N HIS A 85 -10.52 5.33 -3.83
CA HIS A 85 -9.31 5.20 -4.65
C HIS A 85 -9.63 4.55 -6.00
N LEU A 86 -10.42 3.47 -5.99
CA LEU A 86 -10.83 2.75 -7.20
C LEU A 86 -11.70 3.62 -8.12
N ASP A 87 -12.63 4.40 -7.56
CA ASP A 87 -13.41 5.38 -8.33
C ASP A 87 -12.49 6.39 -9.02
N GLY A 88 -11.46 6.87 -8.30
CA GLY A 88 -10.43 7.72 -8.85
C GLY A 88 -9.64 7.09 -10.00
N TRP A 89 -9.24 5.81 -9.86
CA TRP A 89 -8.50 5.08 -10.89
C TRP A 89 -9.33 4.91 -12.17
N LEU A 90 -10.61 4.60 -12.02
CA LEU A 90 -11.54 4.43 -13.14
C LEU A 90 -11.80 5.76 -13.84
N ALA A 91 -11.97 6.85 -13.09
CA ALA A 91 -12.12 8.19 -13.65
C ALA A 91 -10.85 8.71 -14.34
N GLY A 92 -9.66 8.35 -13.83
CA GLY A 92 -8.37 8.67 -14.44
C GLY A 92 -7.98 10.14 -14.40
N SER A 93 -8.56 10.95 -13.50
CA SER A 93 -8.29 12.38 -13.38
C SER A 93 -7.42 12.75 -12.17
N GLY A 94 -6.75 13.91 -12.23
CA GLY A 94 -5.91 14.42 -11.14
C GLY A 94 -4.78 13.46 -10.76
N VAL A 95 -4.57 13.27 -9.44
CA VAL A 95 -3.54 12.36 -8.90
C VAL A 95 -3.70 10.92 -9.39
N TYR A 96 -4.94 10.48 -9.63
CA TYR A 96 -5.22 9.12 -10.08
C TYR A 96 -4.88 8.87 -11.55
N GLY A 97 -4.77 9.92 -12.37
CA GLY A 97 -4.19 9.79 -13.71
C GLY A 97 -2.72 9.37 -13.66
N GLY A 98 -1.97 9.83 -12.65
CA GLY A 98 -0.61 9.36 -12.37
C GLY A 98 -0.57 7.90 -11.95
N TRP A 99 -1.43 7.51 -11.00
CA TRP A 99 -1.52 6.13 -10.52
C TRP A 99 -1.91 5.17 -11.63
N ARG A 100 -2.89 5.53 -12.45
CA ARG A 100 -3.34 4.72 -13.59
C ARG A 100 -2.19 4.45 -14.55
N ARG A 101 -1.41 5.48 -14.93
CA ARG A 101 -0.24 5.29 -15.81
C ARG A 101 0.84 4.40 -15.18
N ALA A 102 1.03 4.52 -13.87
CA ALA A 102 2.03 3.75 -13.15
C ALA A 102 1.64 2.26 -12.99
N LEU A 103 0.37 1.97 -12.74
CA LEU A 103 -0.11 0.65 -12.33
C LEU A 103 -0.80 -0.13 -13.45
N LEU A 104 -1.41 0.58 -14.42
CA LEU A 104 -2.19 0.01 -15.51
C LEU A 104 -1.57 0.34 -16.87
N ASP A 105 -1.79 -0.54 -17.85
CA ASP A 105 -1.50 -0.29 -19.26
C ASP A 105 -2.57 0.59 -19.92
N ASP A 106 -2.37 0.90 -21.20
CA ASP A 106 -3.28 1.77 -21.96
C ASP A 106 -4.66 1.13 -22.18
N GLN A 107 -4.77 -0.19 -22.00
CA GLN A 107 -6.03 -0.94 -22.03
C GLN A 107 -6.70 -1.02 -20.65
N GLY A 108 -6.11 -0.41 -19.61
CA GLY A 108 -6.61 -0.47 -18.24
C GLY A 108 -6.36 -1.80 -17.54
N LYS A 109 -5.42 -2.61 -18.04
CA LYS A 109 -5.01 -3.87 -17.41
C LYS A 109 -3.83 -3.66 -16.47
N ALA A 110 -3.78 -4.43 -15.40
CA ALA A 110 -2.69 -4.36 -14.43
C ALA A 110 -1.34 -4.71 -15.08
N ARG A 111 -0.34 -3.84 -14.91
CA ARG A 111 1.03 -4.11 -15.38
C ARG A 111 1.71 -5.22 -14.59
N THR A 112 1.34 -5.36 -13.32
CA THR A 112 1.75 -6.42 -12.40
C THR A 112 0.55 -6.83 -11.57
N ALA A 113 0.63 -7.97 -10.88
CA ALA A 113 -0.32 -8.23 -9.80
C ALA A 113 -0.19 -7.14 -8.71
N LEU A 114 -1.31 -6.84 -8.05
CA LEU A 114 -1.40 -5.86 -6.98
C LEU A 114 -1.95 -6.53 -5.72
N THR A 115 -1.23 -6.35 -4.62
CA THR A 115 -1.62 -6.88 -3.30
C THR A 115 -1.84 -5.74 -2.33
N LEU A 116 -2.90 -5.81 -1.54
CA LEU A 116 -3.19 -4.85 -0.49
C LEU A 116 -3.02 -5.48 0.88
N LEU A 117 -2.22 -4.84 1.72
CA LEU A 117 -2.12 -5.09 3.16
C LEU A 117 -2.97 -4.07 3.92
N VAL A 118 -3.70 -4.51 4.96
CA VAL A 118 -4.43 -3.63 5.87
C VAL A 118 -4.14 -4.01 7.33
N VAL A 119 -3.48 -3.14 8.08
CA VAL A 119 -3.07 -3.34 9.48
C VAL A 119 -3.91 -2.44 10.40
N PRO A 120 -4.80 -3.02 11.24
CA PRO A 120 -5.53 -2.27 12.26
C PRO A 120 -4.59 -1.57 13.23
N GLY A 121 -4.93 -0.36 13.69
CA GLY A 121 -4.13 0.34 14.69
C GLY A 121 -3.94 -0.43 16.00
N THR A 122 -4.89 -1.29 16.35
CA THR A 122 -4.82 -2.19 17.52
C THR A 122 -3.73 -3.25 17.41
N ASP A 123 -3.28 -3.57 16.19
CA ASP A 123 -2.25 -4.58 15.93
C ASP A 123 -0.85 -3.95 15.91
N ILE A 124 -0.76 -2.62 15.94
CA ILE A 124 0.51 -1.88 15.91
C ILE A 124 1.11 -1.84 17.31
N THR A 125 1.90 -2.87 17.63
CA THR A 125 2.58 -3.01 18.93
C THR A 125 3.99 -2.43 18.94
N ARG A 126 4.59 -2.20 17.76
CA ARG A 126 5.95 -1.66 17.61
C ARG A 126 6.08 -0.73 16.39
N PRO A 127 6.93 0.30 16.45
CA PRO A 127 7.19 1.17 15.31
C PRO A 127 8.13 0.48 14.29
N PRO A 128 8.12 0.88 13.01
CA PRO A 128 9.11 0.45 12.02
C PRO A 128 10.53 0.88 12.39
N ILE A 129 10.69 2.08 12.95
CA ILE A 129 11.98 2.60 13.43
C ILE A 129 11.99 2.52 14.96
N PRO A 130 12.93 1.78 15.59
CA PRO A 130 13.01 1.68 17.04
C PRO A 130 13.11 3.04 17.73
N GLY A 131 12.38 3.20 18.84
CA GLY A 131 12.36 4.44 19.64
C GLY A 131 11.35 5.50 19.16
N PHE A 132 10.62 5.27 18.07
CA PHE A 132 9.57 6.17 17.60
C PHE A 132 8.17 5.80 18.12
N PRO A 133 7.17 6.70 18.04
CA PRO A 133 5.80 6.41 18.45
C PRO A 133 5.13 5.31 17.62
N THR A 134 4.20 4.58 18.23
CA THR A 134 3.41 3.49 17.63
C THR A 134 2.02 3.92 17.13
N THR A 135 1.73 5.23 17.12
CA THR A 135 0.44 5.70 16.59
C THR A 135 0.35 5.42 15.09
N VAL A 136 -0.85 5.11 14.58
CA VAL A 136 -1.10 4.87 13.15
C VAL A 136 -0.49 5.98 12.28
N GLY A 137 -0.63 7.25 12.70
CA GLY A 137 -0.06 8.37 11.98
C GLY A 137 1.47 8.41 11.97
N ALA A 138 2.11 8.14 13.11
CA ALA A 138 3.58 8.12 13.19
C ALA A 138 4.18 6.93 12.42
N VAL A 139 3.52 5.78 12.46
CA VAL A 139 3.96 4.58 11.75
C VAL A 139 3.78 4.75 10.24
N GLU A 140 2.65 5.29 9.78
CA GLU A 140 2.44 5.59 8.35
C GLU A 140 3.52 6.52 7.81
N TYR A 141 3.84 7.60 8.53
CA TYR A 141 4.91 8.52 8.14
C TYR A 141 6.29 7.82 8.04
N GLN A 142 6.62 6.97 9.02
CA GLN A 142 7.86 6.19 8.99
C GLN A 142 7.90 5.22 7.79
N LEU A 143 6.80 4.52 7.51
CA LEU A 143 6.72 3.58 6.39
C LEU A 143 6.88 4.30 5.05
N VAL A 144 6.27 5.48 4.88
CA VAL A 144 6.42 6.32 3.68
C VAL A 144 7.88 6.70 3.49
N GLY A 145 8.56 7.17 4.54
CA GLY A 145 9.98 7.52 4.47
C GLY A 145 10.88 6.32 4.14
N LEU A 146 10.71 5.21 4.85
CA LEU A 146 11.46 3.98 4.61
C LEU A 146 11.26 3.45 3.19
N ALA A 147 10.02 3.44 2.69
CA ALA A 147 9.70 2.96 1.35
C ALA A 147 10.22 3.92 0.25
N GLY A 148 10.14 5.23 0.46
CA GLY A 148 10.67 6.22 -0.47
C GLY A 148 12.19 6.10 -0.66
N ASP A 149 12.91 5.79 0.41
CA ASP A 149 14.36 5.59 0.37
C ASP A 149 14.76 4.19 -0.13
N ALA A 150 14.01 3.15 0.26
CA ALA A 150 14.28 1.77 -0.15
C ALA A 150 13.91 1.50 -1.61
N TYR A 151 12.92 2.20 -2.15
CA TYR A 151 12.42 2.05 -3.52
C TYR A 151 12.27 3.42 -4.22
N PRO A 152 13.38 4.12 -4.52
CA PRO A 152 13.34 5.46 -5.10
C PRO A 152 12.51 5.51 -6.39
N GLY A 153 11.57 6.45 -6.44
CA GLY A 153 10.70 6.68 -7.61
C GLY A 153 9.57 5.66 -7.80
N ARG A 154 9.38 4.71 -6.88
CA ARG A 154 8.28 3.72 -6.94
C ARG A 154 7.03 4.15 -6.18
N LEU A 155 7.19 5.02 -5.19
CA LEU A 155 6.10 5.44 -4.30
C LEU A 155 5.21 6.50 -4.95
N LEU A 156 3.89 6.27 -4.93
CA LEU A 156 2.83 7.14 -5.44
C LEU A 156 2.33 8.15 -4.40
N ASN A 157 2.87 8.10 -3.18
CA ASN A 157 2.64 9.11 -2.15
C ASN A 157 3.20 10.46 -2.63
N HIS A 158 2.32 11.35 -3.11
CA HIS A 158 2.70 12.66 -3.61
C HIS A 158 2.21 13.84 -2.76
N GLU A 159 1.49 13.58 -1.65
CA GLU A 159 1.21 14.61 -0.66
C GLU A 159 2.29 14.59 0.43
N GLY A 160 3.16 15.60 0.45
CA GLY A 160 4.06 15.86 1.57
C GLY A 160 5.54 16.10 1.24
N VAL A 161 5.99 15.89 0.00
CA VAL A 161 7.33 16.34 -0.43
C VAL A 161 7.19 17.09 -1.75
N GLY A 162 6.76 18.35 -1.64
CA GLY A 162 7.19 19.33 -2.64
C GLY A 162 8.71 19.32 -2.64
N ARG A 163 9.30 18.99 -3.78
CA ARG A 163 10.70 19.39 -4.03
C ARG A 163 10.75 20.89 -4.23
#